data_AF-B8IVP2-F1
#
_entry.id   AF-B8IVP2-F1
#
_cell.length_a   1.000
_cell.length_b   1.000
_cell.length_c   1.000
_cell.angle_alpha   90.00
_cell.angle_beta   90.00
_cell.angle_gamma   90.00
#
_symmetry.space_group_name_H-M   'P 1'
#
loop_
_entity.id
_entity.type
_entity.pdbx_description
1 polymer ?
#
loop_
_entity_poly.entity_id
_entity_poly.type
_entity_poly.pdbx_seq_one_letter_code
_entity_poly.pdbx_strand_id
1 'polypeptide(L)'
;MPIWIIKEVVLAVHDEQLAEHGGSSGVRDEGALDSALARPQNKEAYGCTDIMELAAAYAFGVARNHPFIDGNKRTSFVVTLLFLHMNGFVLTAPQSDRVTTWLSIAAGEMDEAAIAAWLRANTRPI
;
A
#
# COMPACT_ATOMS: atom_id res chain seq x y z
N MET A 1 -5.88 4.56 -17.70
CA MET A 1 -4.62 4.82 -16.99
C MET A 1 -4.91 4.84 -15.51
N PRO A 2 -4.06 4.24 -14.67
CA PRO A 2 -4.25 4.24 -13.23
C PRO A 2 -4.23 5.67 -12.67
N ILE A 3 -5.03 5.92 -11.64
CA ILE A 3 -4.95 7.15 -10.86
C ILE A 3 -3.94 6.93 -9.73
N TRP A 4 -2.87 7.72 -9.75
CA TRP A 4 -1.75 7.59 -8.82
C TRP A 4 -1.95 8.40 -7.55
N ILE A 5 -1.45 7.87 -6.42
CA ILE A 5 -1.40 8.59 -5.17
C ILE A 5 -0.12 9.45 -5.15
N ILE A 6 -0.28 10.74 -4.91
CA ILE A 6 0.84 11.67 -4.76
C ILE A 6 1.46 11.55 -3.36
N LYS A 7 2.73 11.89 -3.24
CA LYS A 7 3.51 11.75 -2.00
C LYS A 7 2.87 12.48 -0.83
N GLU A 8 2.34 13.67 -1.06
CA GLU A 8 1.69 14.52 -0.06
C GLU A 8 0.48 13.82 0.57
N VAL A 9 -0.28 13.05 -0.22
CA VAL A 9 -1.40 12.27 0.29
C VAL A 9 -0.90 11.10 1.14
N VAL A 10 0.21 10.47 0.77
CA VAL A 10 0.81 9.39 1.58
C VAL A 10 1.31 9.92 2.92
N LEU A 11 1.92 11.11 2.94
CA LEU A 11 2.33 11.78 4.16
C LEU A 11 1.12 12.14 5.04
N ALA A 12 0.06 12.69 4.44
CA ALA A 12 -1.17 13.01 5.18
C ALA A 12 -1.84 11.76 5.77
N VAL A 13 -1.88 10.66 5.00
CA VAL A 13 -2.34 9.35 5.50
C VAL A 13 -1.49 8.87 6.66
N HIS A 14 -0.16 9.00 6.57
CA HIS A 14 0.73 8.62 7.66
C HIS A 14 0.44 9.41 8.95
N ASP A 15 0.34 10.73 8.83
CA ASP A 15 0.03 11.62 9.96
C ASP A 15 -1.32 11.28 10.61
N GLU A 16 -2.36 11.02 9.80
CA GLU A 16 -3.68 10.61 10.29
C GLU A 16 -3.62 9.26 11.02
N GLN A 17 -2.88 8.29 10.49
CA GLN A 17 -2.71 6.98 11.15
C GLN A 17 -1.93 7.05 12.47
N LEU A 18 -1.05 8.03 12.63
CA LEU A 18 -0.37 8.29 13.90
C LEU A 18 -1.26 9.06 14.89
N ALA A 19 -2.05 10.01 14.40
CA ALA A 19 -2.99 10.75 15.24
C ALA A 19 -4.05 9.82 15.87
N GLU A 20 -4.54 8.83 15.10
CA GLU A 20 -5.60 7.91 15.57
C GLU A 20 -5.08 6.80 16.50
N HIS A 21 -3.87 6.31 16.24
CA HIS A 21 -3.38 5.06 16.85
C HIS A 21 -2.06 5.20 17.62
N GLY A 22 -1.48 6.40 17.66
CA GLY A 22 -0.18 6.68 18.26
C GLY A 22 1.01 6.11 17.47
N GLY A 23 2.21 6.47 17.93
CA GLY A 23 3.49 6.11 17.32
C GLY A 23 4.38 7.33 17.12
N SER A 24 5.60 7.10 16.64
CA SER A 24 6.56 8.18 16.36
C SER A 24 6.37 8.76 14.96
N SER A 25 6.21 10.08 14.89
CA SER A 25 6.13 10.84 13.64
C SER A 25 7.46 10.91 12.92
N GLY A 26 7.40 11.09 11.60
CA GLY A 26 8.56 11.41 10.78
C GLY A 26 8.87 10.35 9.71
N VAL A 27 9.39 10.85 8.59
CA VAL A 27 9.99 10.04 7.54
C VAL A 27 11.40 9.65 8.02
N ARG A 28 11.65 8.34 8.08
CA ARG A 28 12.97 7.77 8.37
C ARG A 28 13.90 7.87 7.17
N ASP A 29 13.36 7.60 5.98
CA ASP A 29 14.10 7.55 4.73
C ASP A 29 13.21 8.01 3.57
N GLU A 30 13.48 9.21 3.07
CA GLU A 30 12.78 9.83 1.94
C GLU A 30 12.98 9.04 0.63
N GLY A 31 14.18 8.50 0.42
CA GLY A 31 14.48 7.71 -0.78
C GLY A 31 13.74 6.37 -0.76
N ALA A 32 13.58 5.77 0.42
CA ALA A 32 12.76 4.57 0.60
C ALA A 32 11.29 4.84 0.29
N LEU A 33 10.76 6.02 0.64
CA LEU A 33 9.41 6.44 0.33
C LEU A 33 9.24 6.65 -1.18
N ASP A 34 10.11 7.45 -1.78
CA ASP A 34 10.06 7.74 -3.22
C ASP A 34 10.19 6.45 -4.05
N SER A 35 11.07 5.53 -3.65
CA SER A 35 11.21 4.21 -4.25
C SER A 35 9.93 3.38 -4.15
N ALA A 36 9.24 3.41 -3.00
CA ALA A 36 7.97 2.70 -2.82
C ALA A 36 6.86 3.26 -3.73
N LEU A 37 6.79 4.59 -3.90
CA LEU A 37 5.76 5.24 -4.72
C LEU A 37 6.04 5.11 -6.22
N ALA A 38 7.31 5.12 -6.62
CA ALA A 38 7.70 4.91 -8.01
C ALA A 38 7.54 3.45 -8.46
N ARG A 39 7.57 2.49 -7.54
CA ARG A 39 7.50 1.05 -7.86
C ARG A 39 6.30 0.67 -8.76
N PRO A 40 5.04 1.00 -8.41
CA PRO A 40 3.90 0.70 -9.28
C PRO A 40 3.92 1.50 -10.60
N GLN A 41 4.35 2.76 -10.57
CA GLN A 41 4.46 3.58 -11.80
C GLN A 41 5.46 2.98 -12.79
N ASN A 42 6.61 2.50 -12.30
CA ASN A 42 7.58 1.81 -13.11
C ASN A 42 6.99 0.53 -13.72
N LYS A 43 6.24 -0.27 -12.95
CA LYS A 43 5.57 -1.47 -13.50
C LYS A 43 4.62 -1.12 -14.64
N GLU A 44 3.84 -0.06 -14.49
CA GLU A 44 2.92 0.41 -15.54
C GLU A 44 3.68 0.88 -16.79
N ALA A 45 4.75 1.65 -16.61
CA ALA A 45 5.63 2.07 -17.70
C ALA A 45 6.29 0.88 -18.45
N TYR A 46 6.50 -0.25 -17.77
CA TYR A 46 6.96 -1.52 -18.36
C TYR A 46 5.82 -2.42 -18.87
N GLY A 47 4.57 -1.94 -18.89
CA GLY A 47 3.43 -2.61 -19.54
C GLY A 47 2.46 -3.33 -18.60
N CYS A 48 2.63 -3.24 -17.28
CA CYS A 48 1.65 -3.79 -16.34
C CYS A 48 0.37 -2.94 -16.35
N THR A 49 -0.78 -3.57 -16.65
CA THR A 49 -2.09 -2.91 -16.67
C THR A 49 -3.04 -3.39 -15.57
N ASP A 50 -2.59 -4.34 -14.74
CA ASP A 50 -3.40 -4.94 -13.68
C ASP A 50 -3.35 -4.09 -12.40
N ILE A 51 -4.50 -3.50 -12.05
CA ILE A 51 -4.66 -2.68 -10.84
C ILE A 51 -4.30 -3.45 -9.56
N MET A 52 -4.52 -4.77 -9.49
CA MET A 52 -4.17 -5.57 -8.32
C MET A 52 -2.65 -5.72 -8.17
N GLU A 53 -1.92 -5.83 -9.28
CA GLU A 53 -0.46 -5.86 -9.24
C GLU A 53 0.15 -4.51 -8.86
N LEU A 54 -0.45 -3.41 -9.35
CA LEU A 54 -0.03 -2.06 -8.98
C LEU A 54 -0.33 -1.74 -7.52
N ALA A 55 -1.50 -2.15 -7.03
CA ALA A 55 -1.88 -2.05 -5.61
C ALA A 55 -0.94 -2.87 -4.72
N ALA A 56 -0.60 -4.10 -5.15
CA ALA A 56 0.36 -4.94 -4.45
C ALA A 56 1.76 -4.33 -4.37
N ALA A 57 2.21 -3.64 -5.42
CA ALA A 57 3.49 -2.93 -5.42
C ALA A 57 3.51 -1.77 -4.41
N TYR A 58 2.42 -1.01 -4.27
CA TYR A 58 2.28 -0.02 -3.19
C TYR A 58 2.33 -0.69 -1.82
N ALA A 59 1.51 -1.73 -1.60
CA ALA A 59 1.42 -2.44 -0.33
C ALA A 59 2.81 -2.93 0.13
N PHE A 60 3.50 -3.63 -0.78
CA PHE A 60 4.84 -4.17 -0.54
C PHE A 60 5.84 -3.06 -0.29
N GLY A 61 5.93 -2.06 -1.18
CA GLY A 61 6.92 -0.98 -1.09
C GLY A 61 6.82 -0.20 0.22
N VAL A 62 5.62 0.26 0.58
CA VAL A 62 5.42 1.06 1.81
C VAL A 62 5.58 0.22 3.07
N ALA A 63 5.14 -1.05 3.07
CA ALA A 63 5.27 -1.91 4.24
C ALA A 63 6.72 -2.39 4.47
N ARG A 64 7.46 -2.72 3.41
CA ARG A 64 8.77 -3.38 3.47
C ARG A 64 9.97 -2.44 3.37
N ASN A 65 9.84 -1.29 2.70
CA ASN A 65 10.94 -0.34 2.64
C ASN A 65 11.09 0.46 3.96
N HIS A 66 10.09 0.39 4.84
CA HIS A 66 10.03 1.10 6.11
C HIS A 66 10.40 2.60 5.98
N PRO A 67 9.73 3.37 5.10
CA PRO A 67 10.07 4.77 4.90
C PRO A 67 9.83 5.65 6.13
N PHE A 68 8.94 5.27 7.04
CA PHE A 68 8.59 6.02 8.24
C PHE A 68 9.24 5.46 9.50
N ILE A 69 9.39 6.29 10.54
CA ILE A 69 9.90 5.87 11.85
C ILE A 69 8.95 4.83 12.48
N ASP A 70 7.65 5.09 12.43
CA ASP A 70 6.58 4.17 12.79
C ASP A 70 5.40 4.34 11.82
N GLY A 71 4.39 3.47 11.87
CA GLY A 71 3.16 3.61 11.08
C GLY A 71 3.23 2.99 9.67
N ASN A 72 4.36 2.41 9.26
CA ASN A 72 4.55 1.83 7.91
C ASN A 72 3.44 0.85 7.50
N LYS A 73 3.05 -0.08 8.38
CA LYS A 73 2.00 -1.08 8.10
C LYS A 73 0.64 -0.43 7.88
N ARG A 74 0.26 0.48 8.77
CA ARG A 74 -1.01 1.22 8.74
C ARG A 74 -1.10 2.11 7.50
N THR A 75 -0.03 2.84 7.22
CA THR A 75 0.10 3.70 6.04
C THR A 75 0.01 2.87 4.76
N SER A 76 0.77 1.77 4.67
CA SER A 76 0.72 0.85 3.52
C SER A 76 -0.70 0.34 3.26
N PHE A 77 -1.43 -0.02 4.33
CA PHE A 77 -2.79 -0.50 4.23
C PHE A 77 -3.74 0.55 3.66
N VAL A 78 -3.75 1.74 4.27
CA VAL A 78 -4.64 2.83 3.83
C VAL A 78 -4.28 3.32 2.42
N VAL A 79 -3.00 3.45 2.09
CA VAL A 79 -2.54 3.81 0.74
C VAL A 79 -3.02 2.80 -0.29
N THR A 80 -2.96 1.50 0.02
CA THR A 80 -3.42 0.46 -0.89
C THR A 80 -4.94 0.51 -1.09
N LEU A 81 -5.70 0.71 0.00
CA LEU A 81 -7.16 0.89 -0.09
C LEU A 81 -7.55 2.12 -0.91
N LEU A 82 -6.86 3.24 -0.68
CA LEU A 82 -7.09 4.48 -1.40
C LEU A 82 -6.80 4.30 -2.90
N PHE A 83 -5.70 3.64 -3.26
CA PHE A 83 -5.35 3.39 -4.65
C PHE A 83 -6.41 2.52 -5.33
N LEU A 84 -6.86 1.45 -4.68
CA LEU A 84 -7.94 0.61 -5.21
C LEU A 84 -9.22 1.44 -5.43
N HIS A 85 -9.61 2.24 -4.45
CA HIS A 85 -10.82 3.05 -4.51
C HIS A 85 -10.78 4.08 -5.64
N MET A 86 -9.68 4.81 -5.78
CA MET A 86 -9.47 5.78 -6.86
C MET A 86 -9.51 5.10 -8.25
N ASN A 87 -9.21 3.80 -8.32
CA ASN A 87 -9.23 3.02 -9.55
C ASN A 87 -10.49 2.16 -9.72
N GLY A 88 -11.55 2.44 -8.94
CA GLY A 88 -12.87 1.81 -9.12
C GLY A 88 -13.03 0.45 -8.45
N PHE A 89 -12.22 0.15 -7.42
CA PHE A 89 -12.23 -1.13 -6.71
C PHE A 89 -12.43 -0.96 -5.20
N VAL A 90 -13.03 -1.96 -4.57
CA VAL A 90 -13.21 -2.00 -3.12
C VAL A 90 -12.77 -3.36 -2.57
N LEU A 91 -11.97 -3.33 -1.50
CA LEU A 91 -11.54 -4.52 -0.78
C LEU A 91 -12.70 -5.06 0.07
N THR A 92 -13.08 -6.32 -0.14
CA THR A 92 -14.22 -7.01 0.47
C THR A 92 -13.82 -8.01 1.56
N ALA A 93 -12.53 -8.30 1.74
CA ALA A 93 -12.07 -9.16 2.84
C ALA A 93 -12.61 -8.71 4.20
N PRO A 94 -12.93 -9.61 5.14
CA PRO A 94 -13.22 -9.26 6.53
C PRO A 94 -12.06 -8.51 7.20
N GLN A 95 -12.35 -7.70 8.21
CA GLN A 95 -11.33 -6.91 8.91
C GLN A 95 -10.22 -7.78 9.51
N SER A 96 -10.56 -8.92 10.10
CA SER A 96 -9.60 -9.90 10.64
C SER A 96 -8.56 -10.34 9.60
N ASP A 97 -9.03 -10.58 8.38
CA ASP A 97 -8.22 -11.12 7.30
C ASP A 97 -7.31 -10.02 6.75
N ARG A 98 -7.81 -8.78 6.65
CA ARG A 98 -6.99 -7.61 6.27
C ARG A 98 -5.84 -7.41 7.25
N VAL A 99 -6.12 -7.47 8.55
CA VAL A 99 -5.10 -7.30 9.60
C VAL A 99 -4.05 -8.40 9.49
N THR A 100 -4.49 -9.66 9.40
CA THR A 100 -3.59 -10.82 9.27
C THR A 100 -2.70 -10.71 8.04
N THR A 101 -3.29 -10.38 6.89
CA THR A 101 -2.55 -10.19 5.63
C THR A 101 -1.51 -9.08 5.75
N TRP A 102 -1.85 -7.92 6.31
CA TRP A 102 -0.88 -6.82 6.43
C TRP A 102 0.25 -7.11 7.42
N LEU A 103 0.01 -7.95 8.43
CA LEU A 103 1.06 -8.46 9.30
C LEU A 103 2.02 -9.37 8.52
N SER A 104 1.51 -10.30 7.71
CA SER A 104 2.34 -11.19 6.87
C SER A 104 3.13 -10.44 5.80
N ILE A 105 2.54 -9.41 5.17
CA ILE A 105 3.26 -8.52 4.26
C ILE A 105 4.44 -7.86 4.98
N ALA A 106 4.21 -7.26 6.14
CA ALA A 106 5.27 -6.58 6.88
C ALA A 106 6.36 -7.54 7.37
N ALA A 107 5.99 -8.75 7.79
CA ALA A 107 6.92 -9.82 8.15
C ALA A 107 7.76 -10.30 6.95
N GLY A 108 7.32 -10.05 5.72
CA GLY A 108 7.99 -10.50 4.50
C GLY A 108 7.64 -11.95 4.13
N GLU A 109 6.52 -12.44 4.64
CA GLU A 109 5.99 -13.78 4.35
C GLU A 109 5.22 -13.80 3.03
N MET A 110 4.86 -12.62 2.50
CA MET A 110 4.20 -12.45 1.21
C MET A 110 5.06 -11.59 0.29
N ASP A 111 5.33 -12.09 -0.91
CA ASP A 111 5.86 -11.30 -2.00
C ASP A 111 4.75 -10.54 -2.74
N GLU A 112 5.13 -9.68 -3.69
CA GLU A 112 4.15 -8.90 -4.47
C GLU A 112 3.15 -9.77 -5.24
N ALA A 113 3.57 -10.93 -5.75
CA ALA A 113 2.70 -11.81 -6.50
C ALA A 113 1.62 -12.42 -5.60
N ALA A 114 2.00 -12.86 -4.40
CA ALA A 114 1.08 -13.36 -3.38
C ALA A 114 0.10 -12.26 -2.93
N ILE A 115 0.58 -11.02 -2.76
CA ILE A 115 -0.28 -9.88 -2.42
C ILE A 115 -1.28 -9.61 -3.55
N ALA A 116 -0.83 -9.55 -4.81
CA ALA A 116 -1.70 -9.32 -5.95
C ALA A 116 -2.77 -10.42 -6.09
N ALA A 117 -2.39 -11.68 -5.88
CA ALA A 117 -3.33 -12.80 -5.88
C ALA A 117 -4.37 -12.68 -4.77
N TRP A 118 -3.95 -12.32 -3.56
CA TRP A 118 -4.86 -12.11 -2.44
C TRP A 118 -5.82 -10.95 -2.69
N LEU A 119 -5.31 -9.82 -3.20
CA LEU A 119 -6.14 -8.67 -3.58
C LEU A 119 -7.17 -9.05 -4.63
N ARG A 120 -6.78 -9.79 -5.67
CA ARG A 120 -7.68 -10.25 -6.74
C ARG A 120 -8.81 -11.15 -6.22
N ALA A 121 -8.53 -11.99 -5.22
CA ALA A 121 -9.55 -12.84 -4.60
C ALA A 121 -10.50 -12.08 -3.66
N ASN A 122 -10.07 -10.92 -3.16
CA ASN A 122 -10.75 -10.20 -2.09
C ASN A 122 -11.18 -8.78 -2.48
N THR A 123 -11.22 -8.47 -3.77
CA THR A 123 -11.57 -7.14 -4.26
C THR A 123 -12.60 -7.27 -5.37
N ARG A 124 -13.54 -6.32 -5.43
CA ARG A 124 -14.52 -6.23 -6.51
C ARG A 124 -14.58 -4.82 -7.10
N PRO A 125 -15.05 -4.65 -8.33
CA PRO A 125 -15.42 -3.33 -8.85
C PRO A 125 -16.48 -2.66 -7.97
N ILE A 126 -16.41 -1.33 -7.88
CA ILE A 126 -17.41 -0.49 -7.20
C ILE A 126 -18.71 -0.48 -7.99
#